data_AF-A0A1Z5L9P6-F1
#
_entry.id   AF-A0A1Z5L9P6-F1
#
_cell.length_a   1.000
_cell.length_b   1.000
_cell.length_c   1.000
_cell.angle_alpha   90.00
_cell.angle_beta   90.00
_cell.angle_gamma   90.00
#
_symmetry.space_group_name_H-M   'P 1'
#
loop_
_entity.id
_entity.type
_entity.pdbx_description
1 polymer ?
#
loop_
_entity_poly.entity_id
_entity_poly.type
_entity_poly.pdbx_seq_one_letter_code
_entity_poly.pdbx_strand_id
1 'polypeptide(L)'
;MLSRHCVLNASRCSYVQQTIVSIRAGKHRRVRVPLRLYSSPTQGGYKPVEFKPPTLDDLPKFKGPWLEVYSAAQRKYHRQLLLSIAFFAGTVAYVATSDMFDFGNPPPMKNPPKDAEQPTSVSKGNMVGGVAQPAALQKIPEMVPYLLIGAGTASFAAFRAIRAVDPTAKVLLIGDEDHNPYMRPPLSKELWLVDDAAKNLRFRQWNGKERSIFFEHEDFYCRPDELDERENGGVAVLHDCRVTKIDADLQKAFLEDGREIRYGKCLIATGGRPRNLEVFEKKPQLAPHLTLFRGVDDFRSLDEISRKSKSIAVVGGGFLGSELACALGYRSKKSNLTVYQIFPEKGNMGRVLPEYLAQWTAEKVRKEGVVVLSKTKVIEADLVNGNQVKLTLDDGKEIISDHVVIAVGLRPETNLAAASGLEVDDRLGGFKANAELEARTNVWVAGDALSFYDTKLGRRRVEHHDHAVVTGRLAGENMMGARKPYKHQSMFWSDIGPEVGYEAIGLVDSELPTVGVFAKETNHATAATTVQATGAEPKDELPRPPEKNDDFNKGVVFYLREDGAVVGIVLWNVFNRMPVARRIINESMRYPDFGELAKLFDIHAEE
;
A
#
# COMPACT_ATOMS: atom_id res chain seq x y z
N MET A 1 49.77 -14.19 -40.92
CA MET A 1 50.81 -13.18 -40.67
C MET A 1 50.77 -12.81 -39.19
N LEU A 2 51.81 -13.30 -38.48
CA LEU A 2 52.40 -12.85 -37.22
C LEU A 2 51.51 -12.41 -36.03
N SER A 3 51.29 -13.40 -35.16
CA SER A 3 51.18 -13.29 -33.70
C SER A 3 52.58 -13.43 -33.06
N ARG A 4 52.90 -12.60 -32.05
CA ARG A 4 53.94 -12.79 -31.01
C ARG A 4 53.46 -12.05 -29.74
N HIS A 5 53.00 -12.77 -28.72
CA HIS A 5 53.73 -13.16 -27.48
C HIS A 5 54.02 -12.02 -26.48
N CYS A 6 53.38 -12.08 -25.30
CA CYS A 6 54.08 -12.32 -24.03
C CYS A 6 53.10 -12.80 -22.93
N VAL A 7 53.60 -13.69 -22.06
CA VAL A 7 52.90 -14.54 -21.08
C VAL A 7 53.38 -14.19 -19.65
N LEU A 8 52.60 -14.61 -18.64
CA LEU A 8 52.89 -14.75 -17.19
C LEU A 8 52.59 -13.48 -16.35
N ASN A 9 51.90 -13.54 -15.20
CA ASN A 9 51.84 -14.61 -14.20
C ASN A 9 50.58 -14.54 -13.31
N ALA A 10 50.18 -15.69 -12.77
CA ALA A 10 49.05 -15.92 -11.88
C ALA A 10 49.38 -15.68 -10.39
N SER A 11 48.35 -15.45 -9.55
CA SER A 11 48.15 -15.90 -8.14
C SER A 11 46.93 -15.17 -7.55
N ARG A 12 45.77 -15.79 -7.31
CA ARG A 12 45.33 -16.64 -6.17
C ARG A 12 45.17 -15.93 -4.80
N CYS A 13 43.99 -16.19 -4.22
CA CYS A 13 43.60 -16.24 -2.81
C CYS A 13 43.29 -14.92 -2.09
N SER A 14 42.37 -14.83 -1.13
CA SER A 14 41.25 -15.67 -0.67
C SER A 14 40.55 -14.90 0.45
N TYR A 15 39.28 -15.24 0.68
CA TYR A 15 38.51 -15.04 1.91
C TYR A 15 39.33 -15.05 3.22
N VAL A 16 38.99 -14.18 4.17
CA VAL A 16 39.27 -14.40 5.59
C VAL A 16 38.03 -14.08 6.44
N GLN A 17 37.60 -15.11 7.16
CA GLN A 17 36.59 -15.14 8.21
C GLN A 17 36.99 -14.28 9.42
N GLN A 18 36.00 -13.65 10.05
CA GLN A 18 36.13 -13.13 11.41
C GLN A 18 36.12 -14.29 12.40
N THR A 19 37.15 -14.37 13.24
CA THR A 19 37.17 -15.19 14.47
C THR A 19 37.35 -14.26 15.66
N ILE A 20 36.45 -14.40 16.64
CA ILE A 20 36.47 -13.75 17.94
C ILE A 20 37.51 -14.44 18.82
N VAL A 21 38.43 -13.69 19.43
CA VAL A 21 39.14 -14.11 20.65
C VAL A 21 39.30 -12.91 21.60
N SER A 22 38.75 -13.10 22.79
CA SER A 22 38.93 -12.32 24.04
C SER A 22 40.39 -12.29 24.47
N ILE A 23 40.88 -11.17 25.04
CA ILE A 23 41.84 -11.16 26.17
C ILE A 23 41.76 -9.81 26.91
N ARG A 24 41.63 -9.91 28.23
CA ARG A 24 41.69 -8.85 29.24
C ARG A 24 43.15 -8.53 29.61
N ALA A 25 43.35 -7.28 30.07
CA ALA A 25 44.39 -6.77 30.97
C ALA A 25 45.77 -6.34 30.42
N GLY A 26 45.94 -5.01 30.32
CA GLY A 26 46.95 -4.26 31.08
C GLY A 26 48.36 -4.08 30.50
N LYS A 27 48.64 -2.89 29.93
CA LYS A 27 49.73 -1.96 30.32
C LYS A 27 49.80 -0.74 29.39
N HIS A 28 49.77 0.45 29.98
CA HIS A 28 49.88 1.74 29.32
C HIS A 28 51.28 2.01 28.74
N ARG A 29 51.36 2.51 27.50
CA ARG A 29 52.42 3.42 27.04
C ARG A 29 51.84 4.46 26.08
N ARG A 30 51.88 5.73 26.49
CA ARG A 30 51.55 6.91 25.67
C ARG A 30 52.74 7.24 24.77
N VAL A 31 52.50 7.43 23.48
CA VAL A 31 53.46 8.06 22.56
C VAL A 31 52.82 9.35 22.04
N ARG A 32 53.47 10.49 22.31
CA ARG A 32 53.12 11.83 21.81
C ARG A 32 53.73 12.04 20.42
N VAL A 33 52.96 12.61 19.50
CA VAL A 33 53.46 13.18 18.23
C VAL A 33 53.08 14.68 18.22
N PRO A 34 53.97 15.61 17.84
CA PRO A 34 53.80 17.03 18.12
C PRO A 34 53.00 17.78 17.04
N LEU A 35 52.11 18.68 17.50
CA LEU A 35 51.38 19.67 16.70
C LEU A 35 52.27 20.88 16.42
N ARG A 36 52.43 21.28 15.15
CA ARG A 36 52.94 22.60 14.75
C ARG A 36 51.77 23.54 14.50
N LEU A 37 51.72 24.61 15.29
CA LEU A 37 50.92 25.80 15.08
C LEU A 37 51.52 26.63 13.95
N TYR A 38 50.69 27.14 13.04
CA TYR A 38 51.00 28.34 12.26
C TYR A 38 49.85 29.34 12.37
N SER A 39 50.28 30.59 12.53
CA SER A 39 49.58 31.81 12.88
C SER A 39 48.66 32.36 11.79
N SER A 40 47.66 33.12 12.23
CA SER A 40 46.77 33.95 11.43
C SER A 40 47.48 35.17 10.81
N PRO A 41 46.92 35.69 9.70
CA PRO A 41 46.93 37.11 9.43
C PRO A 41 45.51 37.68 9.32
N THR A 42 45.28 38.80 10.00
CA THR A 42 44.08 39.64 9.90
C THR A 42 44.19 40.67 8.76
N GLN A 43 43.02 41.10 8.29
CA GLN A 43 42.68 42.34 7.54
C GLN A 43 42.43 42.21 6.02
N GLY A 44 41.13 42.17 5.70
CA GLY A 44 40.54 42.53 4.41
C GLY A 44 39.03 42.53 4.59
N GLY A 45 38.41 43.72 4.68
CA GLY A 45 36.99 43.86 4.97
C GLY A 45 36.12 43.16 3.91
N TYR A 46 35.35 42.16 4.32
CA TYR A 46 34.33 41.52 3.51
C TYR A 46 32.96 41.90 4.07
N LYS A 47 32.19 42.72 3.33
CA LYS A 47 30.75 42.84 3.56
C LYS A 47 30.09 41.52 3.11
N PRO A 48 29.12 40.96 3.85
CA PRO A 48 28.40 39.79 3.37
C PRO A 48 27.64 40.22 2.10
N VAL A 49 27.96 39.61 0.96
CA VAL A 49 27.13 39.72 -0.23
C VAL A 49 25.95 38.79 -0.01
N GLU A 50 24.75 39.36 0.04
CA GLU A 50 23.49 38.64 0.13
C GLU A 50 23.38 37.69 -1.07
N PHE A 51 23.44 36.38 -0.81
CA PHE A 51 23.31 35.38 -1.86
C PHE A 51 21.85 35.24 -2.26
N LYS A 52 21.48 35.86 -3.38
CA LYS A 52 20.24 35.55 -4.10
C LYS A 52 20.49 34.32 -5.00
N PRO A 53 19.73 33.22 -4.85
CA PRO A 53 19.81 32.12 -5.81
C PRO A 53 19.37 32.61 -7.19
N PRO A 54 20.02 32.17 -8.28
CA PRO A 54 19.69 32.60 -9.64
C PRO A 54 18.26 32.19 -9.98
N THR A 55 17.51 33.14 -10.55
CA THR A 55 16.21 32.87 -11.13
C THR A 55 16.37 32.19 -12.49
N LEU A 56 15.30 31.62 -13.05
CA LEU A 56 15.35 30.94 -14.36
C LEU A 56 15.89 31.85 -15.47
N ASP A 57 15.73 33.17 -15.34
CA ASP A 57 16.20 34.17 -16.29
C ASP A 57 17.72 34.44 -16.20
N ASP A 58 18.37 34.02 -15.11
CA ASP A 58 19.81 34.17 -14.86
C ASP A 58 20.64 32.98 -15.40
N LEU A 59 19.98 31.94 -15.93
CA LEU A 59 20.65 30.80 -16.55
C LEU A 59 21.22 31.18 -17.93
N PRO A 60 22.42 30.70 -18.30
CA PRO A 60 22.98 30.98 -19.62
C PRO A 60 22.06 30.43 -20.71
N LYS A 61 21.58 31.32 -21.58
CA LYS A 61 20.77 30.93 -22.74
C LYS A 61 21.60 30.02 -23.63
N PHE A 62 21.21 28.76 -23.72
CA PHE A 62 21.87 27.76 -24.56
C PHE A 62 21.92 28.24 -26.01
N LYS A 63 23.12 28.50 -26.52
CA LYS A 63 23.36 28.78 -27.94
C LYS A 63 24.00 27.56 -28.59
N GLY A 64 23.30 26.97 -29.55
CA GLY A 64 23.76 25.84 -30.34
C GLY A 64 22.67 25.34 -31.29
N PRO A 65 23.02 24.48 -32.26
CA PRO A 65 22.10 23.98 -33.31
C PRO A 65 20.85 23.27 -32.76
N TRP A 66 20.87 22.84 -31.50
CA TRP A 66 19.72 22.28 -30.81
C TRP A 66 18.58 23.30 -30.59
N LEU A 67 18.88 24.59 -30.48
CA LEU A 67 17.88 25.66 -30.32
C LEU A 67 17.06 25.87 -31.60
N GLU A 68 17.69 25.70 -32.76
CA GLU A 68 17.01 25.74 -34.05
C GLU A 68 16.09 24.52 -34.23
N VAL A 69 16.55 23.34 -33.83
CA VAL A 69 15.75 22.10 -33.85
C VAL A 69 14.56 22.20 -32.88
N TYR A 70 14.79 22.67 -31.65
CA TYR A 70 13.75 22.85 -30.64
C TYR A 70 12.72 23.90 -31.10
N SER A 71 13.16 25.06 -31.59
CA SER A 71 12.25 26.10 -32.08
C SER A 71 11.49 25.69 -33.35
N ALA A 72 12.08 24.86 -34.22
CA ALA A 72 11.38 24.25 -35.36
C ALA A 72 10.30 23.26 -34.90
N ALA A 73 10.60 22.39 -33.93
CA ALA A 73 9.65 21.46 -33.34
C ALA A 73 8.51 22.19 -32.61
N GLN A 74 8.84 23.24 -31.85
CA GLN A 74 7.85 24.06 -31.15
C GLN A 74 6.94 24.81 -32.14
N ARG A 75 7.48 25.36 -33.25
CA ARG A 75 6.65 26.00 -34.29
C ARG A 75 5.72 25.00 -34.97
N LYS A 76 6.16 23.76 -35.22
CA LYS A 76 5.32 22.69 -35.76
C LYS A 76 4.17 22.33 -34.80
N TYR A 77 4.49 22.19 -33.51
CA TYR A 77 3.51 21.92 -32.46
C TYR A 77 2.46 23.05 -32.32
N HIS A 78 2.90 24.31 -32.24
CA HIS A 78 1.98 25.45 -32.15
C HIS A 78 1.07 25.57 -33.38
N ARG A 79 1.59 25.26 -34.58
CA ARG A 79 0.80 25.28 -35.81
C ARG A 79 -0.26 24.16 -35.82
N GLN A 80 0.07 22.97 -35.33
CA GLN A 80 -0.90 21.87 -35.14
C GLN A 80 -1.95 22.21 -34.08
N LEU A 81 -1.56 22.82 -32.97
CA LEU A 81 -2.46 23.26 -31.92
C LEU A 81 -3.44 24.32 -32.41
N LEU A 82 -2.96 25.33 -33.14
CA LEU A 82 -3.80 26.38 -33.72
C LEU A 82 -4.78 25.84 -34.76
N LEU A 83 -4.36 24.89 -35.60
CA LEU A 83 -5.25 24.20 -36.54
C LEU A 83 -6.33 23.40 -35.81
N SER A 84 -5.99 22.74 -34.70
CA SER A 84 -6.92 21.96 -33.89
C SER A 84 -7.96 22.85 -33.21
N ILE A 85 -7.53 23.99 -32.67
CA ILE A 85 -8.41 25.01 -32.08
C ILE A 85 -9.35 25.60 -33.13
N ALA A 86 -8.82 25.93 -34.32
CA ALA A 86 -9.63 26.45 -35.42
C ALA A 86 -10.68 25.42 -35.92
N PHE A 87 -10.33 24.14 -36.00
CA PHE A 87 -11.25 23.06 -36.35
C PHE A 87 -12.38 22.91 -35.31
N PHE A 88 -12.04 22.95 -34.02
CA PHE A 88 -13.02 22.83 -32.94
C PHE A 88 -13.96 24.06 -32.90
N ALA A 89 -13.41 25.27 -33.02
CA ALA A 89 -14.20 26.49 -33.09
C ALA A 89 -15.12 26.54 -34.33
N GLY A 90 -14.64 26.07 -35.48
CA GLY A 90 -15.44 25.95 -36.70
C GLY A 90 -16.58 24.93 -36.56
N THR A 91 -16.33 23.82 -35.87
CA THR A 91 -17.36 22.79 -35.59
C THR A 91 -18.45 23.34 -34.66
N VAL A 92 -18.05 24.06 -33.60
CA VAL A 92 -19.00 24.69 -32.67
C VAL A 92 -19.83 25.77 -33.37
N ALA A 93 -19.21 26.61 -34.20
CA ALA A 93 -19.92 27.62 -34.99
C ALA A 93 -20.87 27.01 -36.02
N TYR A 94 -20.45 25.94 -36.70
CA TYR A 94 -21.32 25.19 -37.63
C TYR A 94 -22.52 24.58 -36.91
N VAL A 95 -22.33 23.95 -35.75
CA VAL A 95 -23.44 23.40 -34.94
C VAL A 95 -24.38 24.49 -34.45
N ALA A 96 -23.85 25.65 -34.07
CA ALA A 96 -24.66 26.80 -33.63
C ALA A 96 -25.43 27.50 -34.78
N THR A 97 -25.07 27.27 -36.04
CA THR A 97 -25.67 27.95 -37.21
C THR A 97 -26.48 27.03 -38.11
N SER A 98 -26.46 25.72 -37.89
CA SER A 98 -27.07 24.72 -38.78
C SER A 98 -28.45 24.23 -38.32
N ASP A 99 -29.08 24.83 -37.30
CA ASP A 99 -30.37 24.43 -36.72
C ASP A 99 -30.50 22.91 -36.45
N MET A 100 -29.36 22.22 -36.28
CA MET A 100 -29.30 20.76 -36.20
C MET A 100 -29.69 20.22 -34.80
N PHE A 101 -29.88 21.10 -33.81
CA PHE A 101 -30.30 20.76 -32.45
C PHE A 101 -31.23 21.84 -31.87
N ASP A 102 -32.47 21.45 -31.55
CA ASP A 102 -33.43 22.27 -30.81
C ASP A 102 -33.16 22.12 -29.30
N PHE A 103 -32.72 23.19 -28.64
CA PHE A 103 -32.51 23.25 -27.18
C PHE A 103 -33.76 23.79 -26.45
N GLY A 104 -34.96 23.44 -26.90
CA GLY A 104 -36.22 23.66 -26.19
C GLY A 104 -36.41 22.71 -25.00
N ASN A 105 -37.10 23.19 -23.95
CA ASN A 105 -37.37 22.46 -22.70
C ASN A 105 -37.85 21.01 -22.90
N PRO A 106 -37.44 20.06 -22.03
CA PRO A 106 -37.88 18.67 -22.13
C PRO A 106 -39.40 18.54 -21.95
N PRO A 107 -40.07 17.63 -22.67
CA PRO A 107 -41.51 17.41 -22.52
C PRO A 107 -41.86 16.84 -21.13
N PRO A 108 -43.04 17.14 -20.56
CA PRO A 108 -43.44 16.63 -19.25
C PRO A 108 -43.70 15.12 -19.31
N MET A 109 -43.09 14.36 -18.40
CA MET A 109 -43.31 12.92 -18.26
C MET A 109 -44.71 12.64 -17.70
N LYS A 110 -45.51 11.84 -18.42
CA LYS A 110 -46.74 11.24 -17.89
C LYS A 110 -46.42 9.84 -17.33
N ASN A 111 -46.88 9.55 -16.12
CA ASN A 111 -46.85 8.21 -15.55
C ASN A 111 -47.74 7.25 -16.37
N PRO A 112 -47.37 5.96 -16.50
CA PRO A 112 -48.22 4.97 -17.15
C PRO A 112 -49.48 4.68 -16.32
N PRO A 113 -50.57 4.19 -16.95
CA PRO A 113 -51.80 3.85 -16.24
C PRO A 113 -51.53 2.71 -15.26
N LYS A 114 -52.11 2.82 -14.06
CA LYS A 114 -52.37 1.66 -13.21
C LYS A 114 -53.40 0.80 -13.94
N ASP A 115 -53.15 -0.50 -14.00
CA ASP A 115 -54.03 -1.57 -14.52
C ASP A 115 -53.82 -1.95 -16.00
N ALA A 116 -52.94 -2.94 -16.26
CA ALA A 116 -53.22 -4.06 -17.18
C ALA A 116 -52.09 -5.12 -17.16
N GLU A 117 -52.48 -6.32 -16.71
CA GLU A 117 -51.93 -7.67 -16.92
C GLU A 117 -50.56 -8.07 -16.32
N GLN A 118 -50.66 -8.84 -15.23
CA GLN A 118 -49.60 -9.63 -14.61
C GLN A 118 -49.22 -10.84 -15.49
N PRO A 119 -47.93 -11.15 -15.68
CA PRO A 119 -47.53 -12.46 -16.16
C PRO A 119 -47.65 -13.48 -15.02
N THR A 120 -48.30 -14.59 -15.39
CA THR A 120 -48.70 -15.73 -14.57
C THR A 120 -47.52 -16.45 -13.91
N SER A 121 -47.78 -16.92 -12.69
CA SER A 121 -46.90 -17.71 -11.85
C SER A 121 -46.41 -18.99 -12.54
N VAL A 122 -45.09 -19.15 -12.67
CA VAL A 122 -44.49 -20.46 -12.96
C VAL A 122 -44.49 -21.28 -11.67
N SER A 123 -45.24 -22.39 -11.69
CA SER A 123 -45.38 -23.35 -10.61
C SER A 123 -44.04 -23.99 -10.24
N LYS A 124 -43.75 -24.05 -8.93
CA LYS A 124 -42.69 -24.88 -8.35
C LYS A 124 -42.90 -26.34 -8.71
N GLY A 125 -42.05 -26.88 -9.58
CA GLY A 125 -41.87 -28.32 -9.80
C GLY A 125 -40.80 -28.86 -8.85
N ASN A 126 -41.09 -29.99 -8.23
CA ASN A 126 -40.25 -30.69 -7.25
C ASN A 126 -38.81 -30.92 -7.74
N MET A 127 -37.83 -30.52 -6.92
CA MET A 127 -36.43 -30.94 -7.06
C MET A 127 -36.29 -32.40 -6.60
N VAL A 128 -36.03 -33.29 -7.57
CA VAL A 128 -35.39 -34.59 -7.32
C VAL A 128 -33.96 -34.47 -7.84
N GLY A 129 -33.01 -34.90 -7.01
CA GLY A 129 -31.57 -34.66 -7.14
C GLY A 129 -31.01 -34.92 -8.54
N GLY A 130 -30.47 -33.86 -9.14
CA GLY A 130 -29.55 -33.93 -10.27
C GLY A 130 -28.14 -33.60 -9.79
N VAL A 131 -27.22 -34.53 -9.99
CA VAL A 131 -25.78 -34.34 -9.79
C VAL A 131 -25.34 -33.13 -10.64
N ALA A 132 -24.75 -32.12 -10.00
CA ALA A 132 -24.17 -30.98 -10.71
C ALA A 132 -23.12 -31.48 -11.72
N GLN A 133 -23.35 -31.21 -13.01
CA GLN A 133 -22.31 -31.36 -14.01
C GLN A 133 -21.17 -30.37 -13.69
N PRO A 134 -19.89 -30.78 -13.77
CA PRO A 134 -18.80 -29.84 -13.61
C PRO A 134 -18.92 -28.76 -14.70
N ALA A 135 -18.88 -27.48 -14.28
CA ALA A 135 -18.84 -26.37 -15.22
C ALA A 135 -17.69 -26.59 -16.21
N ALA A 136 -17.95 -26.44 -17.51
CA ALA A 136 -16.91 -26.56 -18.52
C ALA A 136 -15.81 -25.53 -18.21
N LEU A 137 -14.56 -26.00 -18.04
CA LEU A 137 -13.43 -25.14 -17.76
C LEU A 137 -13.31 -24.05 -18.83
N GLN A 138 -13.21 -22.79 -18.41
CA GLN A 138 -13.05 -21.66 -19.32
C GLN A 138 -11.83 -21.88 -20.22
N LYS A 139 -11.98 -21.73 -21.53
CA LYS A 139 -10.85 -21.83 -22.47
C LYS A 139 -9.84 -20.71 -22.17
N ILE A 140 -8.55 -21.03 -22.21
CA ILE A 140 -7.44 -20.12 -21.93
C ILE A 140 -6.48 -20.08 -23.11
N PRO A 141 -5.71 -18.99 -23.30
CA PRO A 141 -4.71 -18.90 -24.34
C PRO A 141 -3.54 -19.86 -24.04
N GLU A 142 -3.02 -20.52 -25.07
CA GLU A 142 -1.85 -21.41 -24.93
C GLU A 142 -0.56 -20.62 -24.67
N MET A 143 -0.51 -19.37 -25.12
CA MET A 143 0.63 -18.48 -24.99
C MET A 143 0.18 -17.04 -24.79
N VAL A 144 0.85 -16.32 -23.89
CA VAL A 144 0.63 -14.87 -23.69
C VAL A 144 1.94 -14.09 -23.67
N PRO A 145 2.04 -12.90 -24.29
CA PRO A 145 3.23 -12.07 -24.19
C PRO A 145 3.58 -11.69 -22.75
N TYR A 146 2.56 -11.37 -21.94
CA TYR A 146 2.71 -10.94 -20.56
C TYR A 146 1.76 -11.70 -19.63
N LEU A 147 2.34 -12.45 -18.70
CA LEU A 147 1.61 -13.19 -17.67
C LEU A 147 1.80 -12.53 -16.30
N LEU A 148 0.72 -12.17 -15.62
CA LEU A 148 0.78 -11.58 -14.28
C LEU A 148 0.07 -12.50 -13.28
N ILE A 149 0.81 -13.03 -12.32
CA ILE A 149 0.33 -14.00 -11.33
C ILE A 149 -0.10 -13.26 -10.07
N GLY A 150 -1.38 -13.33 -9.75
CA GLY A 150 -2.09 -12.51 -8.78
C GLY A 150 -2.84 -11.38 -9.48
N ALA A 151 -4.10 -11.14 -9.09
CA ALA A 151 -4.98 -10.12 -9.68
C ALA A 151 -5.13 -8.88 -8.76
N GLY A 152 -4.08 -8.51 -8.03
CA GLY A 152 -4.11 -7.38 -7.08
C GLY A 152 -3.57 -6.05 -7.64
N THR A 153 -3.35 -5.10 -6.73
CA THR A 153 -2.83 -3.74 -7.03
C THR A 153 -1.54 -3.72 -7.84
N ALA A 154 -0.59 -4.62 -7.54
CA ALA A 154 0.69 -4.66 -8.24
C ALA A 154 0.53 -5.09 -9.71
N SER A 155 -0.24 -6.15 -9.98
CA SER A 155 -0.56 -6.58 -11.35
C SER A 155 -1.35 -5.51 -12.11
N PHE A 156 -2.30 -4.85 -11.43
CA PHE A 156 -3.03 -3.74 -12.02
C PHE A 156 -2.10 -2.62 -12.51
N ALA A 157 -1.18 -2.18 -11.63
CA ALA A 157 -0.20 -1.16 -11.99
C ALA A 157 0.76 -1.63 -13.08
N ALA A 158 1.15 -2.91 -13.09
CA ALA A 158 2.04 -3.48 -14.08
C ALA A 158 1.43 -3.52 -15.48
N PHE A 159 0.20 -4.04 -15.64
CA PHE A 159 -0.41 -4.08 -16.97
C PHE A 159 -0.66 -2.67 -17.52
N ARG A 160 -1.02 -1.70 -16.65
CA ARG A 160 -1.17 -0.30 -17.07
C ARG A 160 0.14 0.27 -17.58
N ALA A 161 1.26 -0.04 -16.93
CA ALA A 161 2.58 0.40 -17.37
C ALA A 161 3.00 -0.26 -18.69
N ILE A 162 2.74 -1.56 -18.84
CA ILE A 162 2.97 -2.30 -20.09
C ILE A 162 2.17 -1.66 -21.23
N ARG A 163 0.85 -1.48 -21.05
CA ARG A 163 -0.03 -0.93 -22.09
C ARG A 163 0.21 0.55 -22.41
N ALA A 164 0.76 1.31 -21.47
CA ALA A 164 1.18 2.69 -21.74
C ALA A 164 2.36 2.77 -22.71
N VAL A 165 3.20 1.72 -22.77
CA VAL A 165 4.34 1.62 -23.71
C VAL A 165 3.94 0.86 -24.98
N ASP A 166 3.19 -0.23 -24.84
CA ASP A 166 2.66 -1.05 -25.93
C ASP A 166 1.12 -1.14 -25.86
N PRO A 167 0.39 -0.26 -26.56
CA PRO A 167 -1.06 -0.26 -26.56
C PRO A 167 -1.70 -1.58 -27.04
N THR A 168 -0.96 -2.36 -27.83
CA THR A 168 -1.40 -3.65 -28.41
C THR A 168 -1.02 -4.86 -27.56
N ALA A 169 -0.41 -4.65 -26.40
CA ALA A 169 -0.01 -5.73 -25.50
C ALA A 169 -1.21 -6.60 -25.09
N LYS A 170 -1.00 -7.92 -25.11
CA LYS A 170 -1.91 -8.94 -24.59
C LYS A 170 -1.42 -9.38 -23.22
N VAL A 171 -2.21 -9.09 -22.19
CA VAL A 171 -1.85 -9.35 -20.80
C VAL A 171 -2.88 -10.26 -20.17
N LEU A 172 -2.43 -11.36 -19.58
CA LEU A 172 -3.28 -12.26 -18.79
C LEU A 172 -2.93 -12.14 -17.32
N LEU A 173 -3.92 -11.80 -16.49
CA LEU A 173 -3.85 -11.90 -15.04
C LEU A 173 -4.45 -13.24 -14.62
N ILE A 174 -3.84 -13.89 -13.63
CA ILE A 174 -4.40 -15.11 -13.02
C ILE A 174 -4.56 -14.86 -11.52
N GLY A 175 -5.78 -14.96 -11.01
CA GLY A 175 -6.12 -14.73 -9.61
C GLY A 175 -6.88 -15.91 -9.00
N ASP A 176 -6.65 -16.14 -7.71
CA ASP A 176 -7.36 -17.15 -6.92
C ASP A 176 -8.65 -16.61 -6.26
N GLU A 177 -9.08 -15.41 -6.64
CA GLU A 177 -10.33 -14.78 -6.21
C GLU A 177 -11.25 -14.59 -7.43
N ASP A 178 -12.56 -14.77 -7.24
CA ASP A 178 -13.63 -14.51 -8.24
C ASP A 178 -13.93 -13.00 -8.39
N HIS A 179 -12.88 -12.18 -8.46
CA HIS A 179 -12.99 -10.72 -8.54
C HIS A 179 -11.97 -10.13 -9.51
N ASN A 180 -12.41 -9.15 -10.30
CA ASN A 180 -11.51 -8.28 -11.05
C ASN A 180 -10.60 -7.48 -10.11
N PRO A 181 -9.42 -7.01 -10.58
CA PRO A 181 -8.51 -6.25 -9.74
C PRO A 181 -9.15 -5.06 -9.02
N TYR A 182 -8.96 -5.02 -7.70
CA TYR A 182 -9.56 -4.01 -6.82
C TYR A 182 -8.57 -3.53 -5.74
N MET A 183 -8.88 -2.39 -5.12
CA MET A 183 -8.10 -1.82 -4.03
C MET A 183 -8.60 -2.32 -2.66
N ARG A 184 -7.69 -2.82 -1.83
CA ARG A 184 -8.01 -3.35 -0.49
C ARG A 184 -8.26 -2.29 0.61
N PRO A 185 -7.65 -1.08 0.62
CA PRO A 185 -7.79 -0.15 1.74
C PRO A 185 -9.23 0.21 2.17
N PRO A 186 -10.22 0.36 1.25
CA PRO A 186 -11.60 0.66 1.63
C PRO A 186 -12.30 -0.48 2.39
N LEU A 187 -11.82 -1.72 2.31
CA LEU A 187 -12.43 -2.89 2.94
C LEU A 187 -12.47 -2.78 4.47
N SER A 188 -11.54 -2.05 5.09
CA SER A 188 -11.51 -1.82 6.54
C SER A 188 -11.91 -0.39 6.94
N LYS A 189 -12.32 0.45 5.97
CA LYS A 189 -12.53 1.89 6.14
C LYS A 189 -13.90 2.34 5.62
N GLU A 190 -13.94 3.06 4.50
CA GLU A 190 -15.11 3.81 4.04
C GLU A 190 -16.32 2.92 3.70
N LEU A 191 -16.10 1.66 3.31
CA LEU A 191 -17.20 0.74 3.03
C LEU A 191 -18.07 0.46 4.27
N TRP A 192 -17.51 0.54 5.47
CA TRP A 192 -18.26 0.32 6.71
C TRP A 192 -19.19 1.48 7.08
N LEU A 193 -19.04 2.62 6.43
CA LEU A 193 -19.85 3.82 6.63
C LEU A 193 -21.06 3.90 5.70
N VAL A 194 -21.20 2.93 4.78
CA VAL A 194 -22.27 2.87 3.78
C VAL A 194 -23.11 1.62 4.01
N ASP A 195 -24.41 1.80 4.27
CA ASP A 195 -25.29 0.71 4.70
C ASP A 195 -25.42 -0.43 3.68
N ASP A 196 -25.33 -0.16 2.37
CA ASP A 196 -25.48 -1.16 1.29
C ASP A 196 -24.16 -1.50 0.56
N ALA A 197 -23.00 -1.13 1.12
CA ALA A 197 -21.70 -1.32 0.47
C ALA A 197 -21.38 -2.78 0.10
N ALA A 198 -21.86 -3.77 0.86
CA ALA A 198 -21.63 -5.19 0.58
C ALA A 198 -22.22 -5.64 -0.78
N LYS A 199 -23.26 -4.95 -1.27
CA LYS A 199 -23.97 -5.29 -2.52
C LYS A 199 -23.21 -4.80 -3.76
N ASN A 200 -22.78 -3.54 -3.75
CA ASN A 200 -22.23 -2.88 -4.94
C ASN A 200 -20.72 -2.57 -4.84
N LEU A 201 -20.12 -2.72 -3.66
CA LEU A 201 -18.71 -2.43 -3.39
C LEU A 201 -18.31 -1.02 -3.81
N ARG A 202 -19.23 -0.08 -3.60
CA ARG A 202 -19.04 1.36 -3.80
C ARG A 202 -18.99 2.05 -2.44
N PHE A 203 -18.11 3.03 -2.33
CA PHE A 203 -17.93 3.80 -1.11
C PHE A 203 -17.86 5.28 -1.42
N ARG A 204 -18.13 6.10 -0.41
CA ARG A 204 -17.94 7.54 -0.46
C ARG A 204 -16.61 7.87 0.19
N GLN A 205 -15.70 8.47 -0.55
CA GLN A 205 -14.47 9.02 0.00
C GLN A 205 -14.78 10.10 1.04
N TRP A 206 -13.81 10.43 1.88
CA TRP A 206 -13.95 11.51 2.88
C TRP A 206 -14.36 12.86 2.28
N ASN A 207 -13.97 13.14 1.02
CA ASN A 207 -14.37 14.33 0.27
C ASN A 207 -15.80 14.29 -0.31
N GLY A 208 -16.58 13.24 -0.03
CA GLY A 208 -17.94 13.08 -0.50
C GLY A 208 -18.10 12.43 -1.88
N LYS A 209 -17.01 12.17 -2.61
CA LYS A 209 -17.05 11.57 -3.95
C LYS A 209 -17.24 10.06 -3.87
N GLU A 210 -18.20 9.54 -4.64
CA GLU A 210 -18.41 8.10 -4.76
C GLU A 210 -17.32 7.44 -5.64
N ARG A 211 -16.91 6.23 -5.27
CA ARG A 211 -15.91 5.44 -5.98
C ARG A 211 -16.22 3.94 -5.88
N SER A 212 -15.88 3.19 -6.92
CA SER A 212 -15.81 1.72 -6.87
C SER A 212 -14.52 1.26 -6.21
N ILE A 213 -14.51 0.11 -5.53
CA ILE A 213 -13.26 -0.54 -5.12
C ILE A 213 -12.48 -1.10 -6.32
N PHE A 214 -13.17 -1.47 -7.39
CA PHE A 214 -12.56 -2.01 -8.59
C PHE A 214 -11.77 -0.90 -9.30
N PHE A 215 -10.60 -1.26 -9.82
CA PHE A 215 -9.74 -0.26 -10.44
C PHE A 215 -10.26 0.21 -11.81
N GLU A 216 -10.97 -0.65 -12.54
CA GLU A 216 -11.59 -0.38 -13.84
C GLU A 216 -12.99 -1.01 -13.89
N HIS A 217 -13.79 -0.61 -14.88
CA HIS A 217 -15.09 -1.23 -15.15
C HIS A 217 -14.92 -2.65 -15.71
N GLU A 218 -15.94 -3.50 -15.55
CA GLU A 218 -15.90 -4.89 -16.05
C GLU A 218 -15.65 -4.97 -17.56
N ASP A 219 -16.30 -4.10 -18.34
CA ASP A 219 -16.14 -4.00 -19.81
C ASP A 219 -14.71 -3.68 -20.28
N PHE A 220 -13.83 -3.24 -19.36
CA PHE A 220 -12.42 -3.01 -19.69
C PHE A 220 -11.69 -4.33 -20.01
N TYR A 221 -12.08 -5.41 -19.34
CA TYR A 221 -11.42 -6.71 -19.45
C TYR A 221 -12.10 -7.55 -20.53
N CYS A 222 -11.29 -8.21 -21.36
CA CYS A 222 -11.79 -9.23 -22.28
C CYS A 222 -11.76 -10.60 -21.62
N ARG A 223 -12.52 -11.54 -22.17
CA ARG A 223 -12.42 -12.94 -21.73
C ARG A 223 -11.05 -13.52 -22.09
N PRO A 224 -10.48 -14.43 -21.27
CA PRO A 224 -9.23 -15.12 -21.59
C PRO A 224 -9.20 -15.78 -22.97
N ASP A 225 -10.30 -16.39 -23.42
CA ASP A 225 -10.38 -17.08 -24.70
C ASP A 225 -10.43 -16.14 -25.93
N GLU A 226 -10.73 -14.86 -25.73
CA GLU A 226 -10.75 -13.84 -26.79
C GLU A 226 -9.41 -13.08 -26.89
N LEU A 227 -8.52 -13.24 -25.90
CA LEU A 227 -7.31 -12.41 -25.78
C LEU A 227 -6.40 -12.54 -27.01
N ASP A 228 -6.27 -13.75 -27.56
CA ASP A 228 -5.44 -14.04 -28.73
C ASP A 228 -6.03 -13.51 -30.04
N GLU A 229 -7.36 -13.40 -30.13
CA GLU A 229 -8.06 -13.00 -31.36
C GLU A 229 -8.17 -11.47 -31.49
N ARG A 230 -7.95 -10.73 -30.41
CA ARG A 230 -8.04 -9.25 -30.42
C ARG A 230 -6.86 -8.59 -31.13
N GLU A 231 -7.17 -7.85 -32.20
CA GLU A 231 -6.20 -7.08 -33.00
C GLU A 231 -5.50 -5.98 -32.19
N ASN A 232 -6.26 -5.29 -31.32
CA ASN A 232 -5.76 -4.15 -30.54
C ASN A 232 -5.20 -4.54 -29.16
N GLY A 233 -4.88 -5.83 -28.97
CA GLY A 233 -4.49 -6.37 -27.67
C GLY A 233 -5.62 -6.34 -26.63
N GLY A 234 -5.27 -6.50 -25.37
CA GLY A 234 -6.25 -6.58 -24.30
C GLY A 234 -5.68 -7.01 -22.96
N VAL A 235 -6.53 -6.93 -21.94
CA VAL A 235 -6.25 -7.44 -20.60
C VAL A 235 -7.36 -8.42 -20.27
N ALA A 236 -6.99 -9.66 -19.94
CA ALA A 236 -7.92 -10.67 -19.45
C ALA A 236 -7.57 -11.07 -18.02
N VAL A 237 -8.58 -11.53 -17.27
CA VAL A 237 -8.41 -12.07 -15.93
C VAL A 237 -8.97 -13.49 -15.93
N LEU A 238 -8.14 -14.45 -15.50
CA LEU A 238 -8.57 -15.80 -15.18
C LEU A 238 -8.79 -15.88 -13.67
N HIS A 239 -10.06 -15.99 -13.29
CA HIS A 239 -10.52 -16.10 -11.90
C HIS A 239 -10.42 -17.55 -11.39
N ASP A 240 -10.54 -17.71 -10.07
CA ASP A 240 -10.60 -18.99 -9.36
C ASP A 240 -9.52 -20.00 -9.80
N CYS A 241 -8.31 -19.50 -10.07
CA CYS A 241 -7.24 -20.31 -10.57
C CYS A 241 -5.91 -19.92 -9.95
N ARG A 242 -5.16 -20.91 -9.47
CA ARG A 242 -3.81 -20.73 -8.93
C ARG A 242 -2.74 -21.21 -9.90
N VAL A 243 -1.66 -20.43 -10.01
CA VAL A 243 -0.39 -20.91 -10.58
C VAL A 243 0.40 -21.62 -9.49
N THR A 244 0.75 -22.89 -9.73
CA THR A 244 1.46 -23.75 -8.77
C THR A 244 2.96 -23.82 -9.04
N LYS A 245 3.37 -23.60 -10.29
CA LYS A 245 4.78 -23.61 -10.71
C LYS A 245 5.02 -22.66 -11.87
N ILE A 246 6.21 -22.08 -11.90
CA ILE A 246 6.78 -21.34 -13.02
C ILE A 246 8.10 -22.01 -13.42
N ASP A 247 8.25 -22.29 -14.70
CA ASP A 247 9.50 -22.69 -15.31
C ASP A 247 10.05 -21.53 -16.14
N ALA A 248 11.04 -20.83 -15.58
CA ALA A 248 11.61 -19.64 -16.20
C ALA A 248 12.38 -19.93 -17.49
N ASP A 249 12.99 -21.11 -17.59
CA ASP A 249 13.82 -21.51 -18.73
C ASP A 249 12.94 -21.93 -19.92
N LEU A 250 11.88 -22.71 -19.66
CA LEU A 250 10.88 -23.09 -20.67
C LEU A 250 9.83 -21.99 -20.92
N GLN A 251 9.81 -20.96 -20.08
CA GLN A 251 8.83 -19.88 -20.06
C GLN A 251 7.39 -20.41 -19.99
N LYS A 252 7.13 -21.28 -19.00
CA LYS A 252 5.84 -21.92 -18.78
C LYS A 252 5.34 -21.71 -17.36
N ALA A 253 4.04 -21.46 -17.22
CA ALA A 253 3.34 -21.49 -15.96
C ALA A 253 2.40 -22.70 -15.92
N PHE A 254 2.32 -23.36 -14.77
CA PHE A 254 1.49 -24.54 -14.52
C PHE A 254 0.39 -24.17 -13.54
N LEU A 255 -0.84 -24.49 -13.89
CA LEU A 255 -2.03 -24.20 -13.09
C LEU A 255 -2.39 -25.38 -12.19
N GLU A 256 -3.15 -25.12 -11.13
CA GLU A 256 -3.56 -26.17 -10.18
C GLU A 256 -4.49 -27.22 -10.79
N ASP A 257 -5.18 -26.89 -11.87
CA ASP A 257 -6.06 -27.80 -12.63
C ASP A 257 -5.31 -28.60 -13.72
N GLY A 258 -3.98 -28.48 -13.77
CA GLY A 258 -3.12 -29.21 -14.71
C GLY A 258 -2.93 -28.54 -16.07
N ARG A 259 -3.58 -27.40 -16.34
CA ARG A 259 -3.33 -26.63 -17.56
C ARG A 259 -1.96 -25.94 -17.53
N GLU A 260 -1.43 -25.65 -18.71
CA GLU A 260 -0.16 -24.95 -18.90
C GLU A 260 -0.34 -23.71 -19.78
N ILE A 261 0.41 -22.65 -19.49
CA ILE A 261 0.44 -21.42 -20.30
C ILE A 261 1.90 -21.06 -20.58
N ARG A 262 2.26 -20.87 -21.86
CA ARG A 262 3.54 -20.29 -22.24
C ARG A 262 3.51 -18.78 -22.08
N TYR A 263 4.61 -18.16 -21.67
CA TYR A 263 4.67 -16.71 -21.51
C TYR A 263 5.92 -16.08 -22.13
N GLY A 264 5.82 -14.81 -22.53
CA GLY A 264 6.99 -14.00 -22.88
C GLY A 264 7.71 -13.49 -21.64
N LYS A 265 7.00 -12.70 -20.81
CA LYS A 265 7.50 -12.17 -19.53
C LYS A 265 6.47 -12.40 -18.43
N CYS A 266 6.94 -12.73 -17.23
CA CYS A 266 6.10 -13.06 -16.09
C CYS A 266 6.30 -12.07 -14.93
N LEU A 267 5.21 -11.70 -14.26
CA LEU A 267 5.24 -11.00 -12.97
C LEU A 267 4.62 -11.89 -11.89
N ILE A 268 5.31 -12.04 -10.77
CA ILE A 268 4.77 -12.63 -9.53
C ILE A 268 4.30 -11.48 -8.62
N ALA A 269 2.99 -11.41 -8.40
CA ALA A 269 2.31 -10.40 -7.60
C ALA A 269 1.25 -11.06 -6.70
N THR A 270 1.58 -12.23 -6.14
CA THR A 270 0.73 -13.09 -5.31
C THR A 270 0.34 -12.48 -3.96
N GLY A 271 0.97 -11.37 -3.56
CA GLY A 271 0.70 -10.71 -2.30
C GLY A 271 1.06 -11.58 -1.09
N GLY A 272 0.08 -11.85 -0.23
CA GLY A 272 0.27 -12.66 0.98
C GLY A 272 -1.04 -13.23 1.51
N ARG A 273 -0.93 -14.01 2.59
CA ARG A 273 -2.06 -14.57 3.35
C ARG A 273 -2.06 -14.08 4.80
N PRO A 274 -3.24 -13.83 5.39
CA PRO A 274 -3.32 -13.46 6.81
C PRO A 274 -2.69 -14.53 7.68
N ARG A 275 -1.98 -14.11 8.72
CA ARG A 275 -1.52 -15.02 9.78
C ARG A 275 -2.69 -15.40 10.66
N ASN A 276 -2.73 -16.67 11.05
CA ASN A 276 -3.57 -17.15 12.12
C ASN A 276 -2.73 -17.33 13.40
N LEU A 277 -3.38 -17.53 14.55
CA LEU A 277 -2.72 -17.88 15.80
C LEU A 277 -2.90 -19.36 16.07
N GLU A 278 -1.88 -20.00 16.66
CA GLU A 278 -1.90 -21.44 16.95
C GLU A 278 -3.11 -21.89 17.78
N VAL A 279 -3.59 -21.03 18.68
CA VAL A 279 -4.78 -21.28 19.53
C VAL A 279 -6.05 -21.51 18.71
N PHE A 280 -6.13 -20.92 17.52
CA PHE A 280 -7.23 -21.10 16.57
C PHE A 280 -6.92 -22.18 15.53
N GLU A 281 -5.70 -22.23 15.02
CA GLU A 281 -5.28 -23.22 13.99
C GLU A 281 -5.46 -24.67 14.47
N LYS A 282 -5.22 -24.93 15.76
CA LYS A 282 -5.36 -26.27 16.35
C LYS A 282 -6.82 -26.70 16.56
N LYS A 283 -7.80 -25.85 16.25
CA LYS A 283 -9.22 -26.03 16.54
C LYS A 283 -10.07 -25.78 15.29
N PRO A 284 -10.02 -26.67 14.28
CA PRO A 284 -10.70 -26.48 12.98
C PRO A 284 -12.21 -26.28 13.10
N GLN A 285 -12.84 -26.81 14.15
CA GLN A 285 -14.26 -26.61 14.45
C GLN A 285 -14.64 -25.13 14.70
N LEU A 286 -13.67 -24.26 14.99
CA LEU A 286 -13.91 -22.83 15.15
C LEU A 286 -14.02 -22.10 13.82
N ALA A 287 -13.54 -22.66 12.71
CA ALA A 287 -13.41 -21.95 11.43
C ALA A 287 -14.67 -21.19 10.97
N PRO A 288 -15.91 -21.69 11.14
CA PRO A 288 -17.13 -20.93 10.80
C PRO A 288 -17.34 -19.64 11.60
N HIS A 289 -16.68 -19.51 12.75
CA HIS A 289 -16.76 -18.39 13.69
C HIS A 289 -15.51 -17.50 13.67
N LEU A 290 -14.61 -17.71 12.71
CA LEU A 290 -13.37 -16.94 12.56
C LEU A 290 -13.34 -16.22 11.20
N THR A 291 -12.89 -14.98 11.18
CA THR A 291 -12.55 -14.25 9.94
C THR A 291 -11.09 -13.83 9.95
N LEU A 292 -10.35 -14.28 8.95
CA LEU A 292 -9.00 -13.81 8.62
C LEU A 292 -9.11 -12.72 7.55
N PHE A 293 -9.32 -11.48 7.97
CA PHE A 293 -9.81 -10.41 7.10
C PHE A 293 -8.79 -9.96 6.03
N ARG A 294 -9.15 -10.08 4.74
CA ARG A 294 -8.29 -9.64 3.62
C ARG A 294 -9.02 -9.25 2.34
N GLY A 295 -10.03 -10.03 1.96
CA GLY A 295 -10.69 -10.00 0.67
C GLY A 295 -12.05 -9.31 0.66
N VAL A 296 -12.64 -9.18 -0.53
CA VAL A 296 -14.04 -8.71 -0.70
C VAL A 296 -15.02 -9.64 0.02
N ASP A 297 -14.79 -10.95 -0.06
CA ASP A 297 -15.70 -11.93 0.53
C ASP A 297 -15.61 -11.93 2.07
N ASP A 298 -14.43 -11.65 2.64
CA ASP A 298 -14.28 -11.41 4.07
C ASP A 298 -15.07 -10.17 4.52
N PHE A 299 -15.02 -9.09 3.73
CA PHE A 299 -15.81 -7.89 3.98
C PHE A 299 -17.31 -8.17 3.94
N ARG A 300 -17.80 -8.86 2.90
CA ARG A 300 -19.23 -9.21 2.78
C ARG A 300 -19.70 -10.09 3.94
N SER A 301 -18.94 -11.13 4.25
CA SER A 301 -19.23 -12.04 5.34
C SER A 301 -19.24 -11.31 6.69
N LEU A 302 -18.20 -10.51 6.98
CA LEU A 302 -18.13 -9.78 8.24
C LEU A 302 -19.18 -8.67 8.35
N ASP A 303 -19.54 -8.00 7.24
CA ASP A 303 -20.66 -7.05 7.20
C ASP A 303 -21.96 -7.74 7.61
N GLU A 304 -22.26 -8.91 7.06
CA GLU A 304 -23.45 -9.69 7.41
C GLU A 304 -23.43 -10.17 8.87
N ILE A 305 -22.30 -10.71 9.32
CA ILE A 305 -22.10 -11.18 10.70
C ILE A 305 -22.32 -10.02 11.69
N SER A 306 -21.79 -8.84 11.39
CA SER A 306 -21.92 -7.65 12.25
C SER A 306 -23.37 -7.15 12.40
N ARG A 307 -24.27 -7.51 11.48
CA ARG A 307 -25.70 -7.17 11.56
C ARG A 307 -26.51 -8.17 12.40
N LYS A 308 -26.03 -9.40 12.53
CA LYS A 308 -26.74 -10.52 13.19
C LYS A 308 -26.20 -10.83 14.58
N SER A 309 -24.91 -10.57 14.81
CA SER A 309 -24.21 -10.93 16.04
C SER A 309 -24.47 -9.92 17.16
N LYS A 310 -24.41 -10.38 18.40
CA LYS A 310 -24.43 -9.56 19.61
C LYS A 310 -23.01 -9.22 20.06
N SER A 311 -22.01 -9.99 19.66
CA SER A 311 -20.62 -9.81 20.08
C SER A 311 -19.62 -10.22 19.00
N ILE A 312 -18.60 -9.37 18.78
CA ILE A 312 -17.45 -9.67 17.92
C ILE A 312 -16.16 -9.31 18.65
N ALA A 313 -15.19 -10.22 18.66
CA ALA A 313 -13.86 -9.99 19.21
C ALA A 313 -12.83 -9.83 18.09
N VAL A 314 -12.08 -8.74 18.11
CA VAL A 314 -10.96 -8.48 17.19
C VAL A 314 -9.65 -8.78 17.91
N VAL A 315 -8.92 -9.80 17.44
CA VAL A 315 -7.61 -10.19 17.98
C VAL A 315 -6.52 -9.53 17.14
N GLY A 316 -5.83 -8.55 17.71
CA GLY A 316 -4.76 -7.78 17.07
C GLY A 316 -4.92 -6.28 17.25
N GLY A 317 -3.85 -5.64 17.72
CA GLY A 317 -3.77 -4.19 17.96
C GLY A 317 -3.12 -3.41 16.83
N GLY A 318 -2.80 -4.02 15.69
CA GLY A 318 -2.18 -3.34 14.54
C GLY A 318 -3.14 -2.37 13.83
N PHE A 319 -2.67 -1.73 12.75
CA PHE A 319 -3.49 -0.78 11.97
C PHE A 319 -4.80 -1.44 11.48
N LEU A 320 -4.73 -2.57 10.78
CA LEU A 320 -5.92 -3.28 10.28
C LEU A 320 -6.89 -3.66 11.42
N GLY A 321 -6.38 -4.21 12.53
CA GLY A 321 -7.22 -4.58 13.67
C GLY A 321 -7.91 -3.37 14.30
N SER A 322 -7.23 -2.24 14.36
CA SER A 322 -7.77 -0.98 14.91
C SER A 322 -8.76 -0.32 13.95
N GLU A 323 -8.52 -0.35 12.64
CA GLU A 323 -9.48 0.07 11.62
C GLU A 323 -10.79 -0.72 11.71
N LEU A 324 -10.69 -2.06 11.75
CA LEU A 324 -11.85 -2.94 11.89
C LEU A 324 -12.56 -2.75 13.24
N ALA A 325 -11.82 -2.57 14.33
CA ALA A 325 -12.40 -2.29 15.64
C ALA A 325 -13.21 -0.99 15.61
N CYS A 326 -12.69 0.09 15.02
CA CYS A 326 -13.40 1.35 14.87
C CYS A 326 -14.61 1.23 13.93
N ALA A 327 -14.47 0.51 12.81
CA ALA A 327 -15.56 0.27 11.87
C ALA A 327 -16.74 -0.50 12.51
N LEU A 328 -16.43 -1.57 13.24
CA LEU A 328 -17.43 -2.34 13.99
C LEU A 328 -17.97 -1.53 15.18
N GLY A 329 -17.13 -0.73 15.85
CA GLY A 329 -17.52 0.19 16.90
C GLY A 329 -18.52 1.24 16.40
N TYR A 330 -18.29 1.83 15.22
CA TYR A 330 -19.25 2.73 14.59
C TYR A 330 -20.62 2.06 14.36
N ARG A 331 -20.62 0.78 13.97
CA ARG A 331 -21.85 -0.01 13.83
C ARG A 331 -22.52 -0.35 15.16
N SER A 332 -21.74 -0.61 16.20
CA SER A 332 -22.26 -0.86 17.55
C SER A 332 -23.10 0.30 18.08
N LYS A 333 -22.79 1.54 17.69
CA LYS A 333 -23.59 2.73 18.07
C LYS A 333 -25.03 2.72 17.55
N LYS A 334 -25.31 1.95 16.48
CA LYS A 334 -26.63 1.85 15.84
C LYS A 334 -27.30 0.48 16.07
N SER A 335 -26.66 -0.41 16.83
CA SER A 335 -27.09 -1.80 17.01
C SER A 335 -26.82 -2.27 18.44
N ASN A 336 -27.19 -3.51 18.79
CA ASN A 336 -26.86 -4.10 20.09
C ASN A 336 -25.58 -4.96 20.04
N LEU A 337 -24.63 -4.56 19.20
CA LEU A 337 -23.36 -5.25 19.01
C LEU A 337 -22.35 -4.80 20.07
N THR A 338 -21.69 -5.73 20.75
CA THR A 338 -20.53 -5.46 21.60
C THR A 338 -19.25 -5.81 20.83
N VAL A 339 -18.28 -4.90 20.80
CA VAL A 339 -17.01 -5.11 20.12
C VAL A 339 -15.88 -5.16 21.13
N TYR A 340 -15.11 -6.24 21.13
CA TYR A 340 -13.87 -6.36 21.91
C TYR A 340 -12.67 -6.19 20.98
N GLN A 341 -11.60 -5.56 21.47
CA GLN A 341 -10.30 -5.61 20.79
C GLN A 341 -9.24 -6.08 21.79
N ILE A 342 -8.52 -7.14 21.46
CA ILE A 342 -7.60 -7.84 22.36
C ILE A 342 -6.20 -7.87 21.74
N PHE A 343 -5.19 -7.44 22.49
CA PHE A 343 -3.80 -7.47 22.05
C PHE A 343 -2.78 -7.34 23.19
N PRO A 344 -1.56 -7.91 23.03
CA PRO A 344 -0.53 -7.92 24.08
C PRO A 344 0.17 -6.59 24.30
N GLU A 345 0.16 -5.69 23.34
CA GLU A 345 0.83 -4.40 23.45
C GLU A 345 0.12 -3.48 24.46
N LYS A 346 0.83 -2.44 24.93
CA LYS A 346 0.28 -1.50 25.91
C LYS A 346 -0.86 -0.63 25.36
N GLY A 347 -0.89 -0.42 24.05
CA GLY A 347 -1.86 0.37 23.31
C GLY A 347 -1.87 -0.02 21.82
N ASN A 348 -2.80 0.54 21.07
CA ASN A 348 -2.97 0.26 19.65
C ASN A 348 -1.71 0.67 18.86
N MET A 349 -1.35 -0.13 17.87
CA MET A 349 -0.14 -0.03 17.06
C MET A 349 1.16 0.05 17.89
N GLY A 350 1.19 -0.55 19.07
CA GLY A 350 2.32 -0.43 20.01
C GLY A 350 3.67 -0.99 19.56
N ARG A 351 3.74 -1.68 18.41
CA ARG A 351 5.01 -2.10 17.75
C ARG A 351 5.56 -1.05 16.79
N VAL A 352 4.75 -0.06 16.45
CA VAL A 352 5.08 1.03 15.54
C VAL A 352 5.14 2.33 16.34
N LEU A 353 4.04 2.69 17.01
CA LEU A 353 3.90 3.97 17.70
C LEU A 353 4.61 3.96 19.07
N PRO A 354 5.20 5.10 19.48
CA PRO A 354 5.67 5.28 20.85
C PRO A 354 4.50 5.25 21.84
N GLU A 355 4.80 4.98 23.11
CA GLU A 355 3.79 4.68 24.15
C GLU A 355 2.69 5.73 24.27
N TYR A 356 3.02 7.03 24.20
CA TYR A 356 2.05 8.12 24.23
C TYR A 356 0.98 7.97 23.13
N LEU A 357 1.40 7.88 21.86
CA LEU A 357 0.47 7.77 20.75
C LEU A 357 -0.28 6.43 20.77
N ALA A 358 0.39 5.33 21.12
CA ALA A 358 -0.26 4.03 21.22
C ALA A 358 -1.41 4.03 22.24
N GLN A 359 -1.21 4.68 23.40
CA GLN A 359 -2.25 4.85 24.41
C GLN A 359 -3.34 5.82 23.96
N TRP A 360 -2.95 6.95 23.35
CA TRP A 360 -3.90 7.91 22.78
C TRP A 360 -4.83 7.26 21.76
N THR A 361 -4.29 6.46 20.84
CA THR A 361 -5.10 5.74 19.85
C THR A 361 -6.02 4.73 20.51
N ALA A 362 -5.56 4.02 21.55
CA ALA A 362 -6.41 3.10 22.31
C ALA A 362 -7.61 3.83 22.94
N GLU A 363 -7.40 5.03 23.50
CA GLU A 363 -8.50 5.87 24.01
C GLU A 363 -9.44 6.33 22.90
N LYS A 364 -8.93 6.67 21.71
CA LYS A 364 -9.79 6.96 20.55
C LYS A 364 -10.64 5.74 20.17
N VAL A 365 -10.06 4.55 20.11
CA VAL A 365 -10.81 3.32 19.81
C VAL A 365 -11.87 3.04 20.89
N ARG A 366 -11.56 3.26 22.18
CA ARG A 366 -12.56 3.18 23.27
C ARG A 366 -13.71 4.16 23.10
N LYS A 367 -13.44 5.40 22.66
CA LYS A 367 -14.46 6.42 22.36
C LYS A 367 -15.37 6.01 21.19
N GLU A 368 -14.97 5.06 20.35
CA GLU A 368 -15.86 4.45 19.34
C GLU A 368 -16.82 3.40 19.89
N GLY A 369 -16.79 3.11 21.20
CA GLY A 369 -17.65 2.12 21.86
C GLY A 369 -17.03 0.72 21.98
N VAL A 370 -15.73 0.58 21.64
CA VAL A 370 -15.02 -0.70 21.68
C VAL A 370 -14.45 -0.96 23.07
N VAL A 371 -14.60 -2.20 23.56
CA VAL A 371 -13.94 -2.69 24.77
C VAL A 371 -12.50 -3.10 24.44
N VAL A 372 -11.55 -2.20 24.69
CA VAL A 372 -10.12 -2.41 24.39
C VAL A 372 -9.40 -3.08 25.57
N LEU A 373 -9.01 -4.33 25.38
CA LEU A 373 -8.23 -5.18 26.28
C LEU A 373 -6.76 -5.23 25.83
N SER A 374 -5.99 -4.20 26.23
CA SER A 374 -4.55 -4.15 26.00
C SER A 374 -3.77 -4.94 27.04
N LYS A 375 -2.47 -5.19 26.81
CA LYS A 375 -1.61 -6.03 27.68
C LYS A 375 -2.20 -7.42 27.95
N THR A 376 -3.00 -7.94 27.02
CA THR A 376 -3.78 -9.16 27.22
C THR A 376 -3.67 -10.06 25.99
N LYS A 377 -3.50 -11.36 26.19
CA LYS A 377 -3.38 -12.36 25.11
C LYS A 377 -4.47 -13.40 25.22
N VAL A 378 -4.95 -13.87 24.07
CA VAL A 378 -5.74 -15.10 23.99
C VAL A 378 -4.79 -16.28 24.10
N ILE A 379 -4.99 -17.13 25.11
CA ILE A 379 -4.18 -18.33 25.35
C ILE A 379 -4.90 -19.62 24.97
N GLU A 380 -6.23 -19.59 24.95
CA GLU A 380 -7.08 -20.71 24.54
C GLU A 380 -8.37 -20.20 23.90
N ALA A 381 -8.93 -20.99 22.97
CA ALA A 381 -10.19 -20.72 22.32
C ALA A 381 -10.99 -22.02 22.14
N ASP A 382 -12.27 -22.01 22.54
CA ASP A 382 -13.16 -23.16 22.44
C ASP A 382 -14.56 -22.77 21.98
N LEU A 383 -15.24 -23.73 21.33
CA LEU A 383 -16.64 -23.57 20.96
C LEU A 383 -17.51 -23.84 22.19
N VAL A 384 -18.38 -22.89 22.53
CA VAL A 384 -19.35 -23.00 23.62
C VAL A 384 -20.75 -22.69 23.10
N ASN A 385 -21.78 -23.18 23.81
CA ASN A 385 -23.19 -22.95 23.48
C ASN A 385 -23.60 -23.37 22.05
N GLY A 386 -22.79 -24.18 21.38
CA GLY A 386 -23.00 -24.68 20.02
C GLY A 386 -22.67 -23.70 18.89
N ASN A 387 -22.47 -22.41 19.16
CA ASN A 387 -22.25 -21.40 18.12
C ASN A 387 -21.47 -20.15 18.56
N GLN A 388 -20.82 -20.16 19.73
CA GLN A 388 -20.04 -19.03 20.24
C GLN A 388 -18.61 -19.47 20.54
N VAL A 389 -17.67 -18.53 20.44
CA VAL A 389 -16.26 -18.74 20.78
C VAL A 389 -15.99 -18.19 22.17
N LYS A 390 -15.55 -19.05 23.08
CA LYS A 390 -14.99 -18.66 24.38
C LYS A 390 -13.50 -18.45 24.22
N LEU A 391 -13.02 -17.25 24.50
CA LEU A 391 -11.61 -16.87 24.53
C LEU A 391 -11.14 -16.82 25.98
N THR A 392 -10.19 -17.67 26.35
CA THR A 392 -9.51 -17.61 27.66
C THR A 392 -8.29 -16.70 27.52
N LEU A 393 -8.18 -15.72 28.42
CA LEU A 393 -7.12 -14.73 28.41
C LEU A 393 -6.00 -15.09 29.40
N ASP A 394 -4.81 -14.53 29.19
CA ASP A 394 -3.63 -14.74 30.05
C ASP A 394 -3.77 -14.17 31.47
N ASP A 395 -4.72 -13.25 31.69
CA ASP A 395 -5.08 -12.74 33.01
C ASP A 395 -6.18 -13.56 33.72
N GLY A 396 -6.60 -14.69 33.11
CA GLY A 396 -7.61 -15.60 33.63
C GLY A 396 -9.06 -15.18 33.36
N LYS A 397 -9.31 -14.04 32.70
CA LYS A 397 -10.65 -13.67 32.24
C LYS A 397 -11.07 -14.52 31.05
N GLU A 398 -12.38 -14.64 30.88
CA GLU A 398 -12.99 -15.29 29.72
C GLU A 398 -13.89 -14.29 28.98
N ILE A 399 -13.82 -14.31 27.65
CA ILE A 399 -14.72 -13.55 26.76
C ILE A 399 -15.50 -14.53 25.91
N ILE A 400 -16.83 -14.45 25.94
CA ILE A 400 -17.70 -15.19 25.03
C ILE A 400 -18.10 -14.26 23.90
N SER A 401 -17.81 -14.65 22.66
CA SER A 401 -18.07 -13.86 21.45
C SER A 401 -18.78 -14.72 20.40
N ASP A 402 -19.72 -14.16 19.66
CA ASP A 402 -20.41 -14.87 18.57
C ASP A 402 -19.46 -15.12 17.38
N HIS A 403 -18.55 -14.17 17.14
CA HIS A 403 -17.54 -14.26 16.08
C HIS A 403 -16.21 -13.66 16.50
N VAL A 404 -15.11 -14.09 15.86
CA VAL A 404 -13.76 -13.57 16.11
C VAL A 404 -13.09 -13.16 14.79
N VAL A 405 -12.52 -11.96 14.77
CA VAL A 405 -11.70 -11.45 13.66
C VAL A 405 -10.24 -11.51 14.06
N ILE A 406 -9.38 -12.08 13.22
CA ILE A 406 -7.96 -12.26 13.50
C ILE A 406 -7.16 -11.35 12.57
N ALA A 407 -6.47 -10.36 13.16
CA ALA A 407 -5.74 -9.30 12.45
C ALA A 407 -4.29 -9.17 12.97
N VAL A 408 -3.52 -10.27 12.90
CA VAL A 408 -2.17 -10.41 13.49
C VAL A 408 -1.04 -10.38 12.44
N GLY A 409 -1.29 -9.74 11.30
CA GLY A 409 -0.33 -9.52 10.22
C GLY A 409 -0.39 -10.55 9.09
N LEU A 410 0.57 -10.49 8.17
CA LEU A 410 0.57 -11.24 6.92
C LEU A 410 1.81 -12.14 6.77
N ARG A 411 1.69 -13.23 6.01
CA ARG A 411 2.83 -13.94 5.40
C ARG A 411 2.81 -13.75 3.89
N PRO A 412 3.94 -13.46 3.22
CA PRO A 412 3.98 -13.39 1.77
C PRO A 412 3.64 -14.76 1.15
N GLU A 413 2.87 -14.75 0.06
CA GLU A 413 2.39 -15.95 -0.61
C GLU A 413 3.47 -16.43 -1.59
N THR A 414 4.26 -17.40 -1.12
CA THR A 414 5.47 -17.89 -1.80
C THR A 414 5.38 -19.37 -2.16
N ASN A 415 4.18 -19.98 -2.11
CA ASN A 415 4.02 -21.43 -2.30
C ASN A 415 4.58 -21.95 -3.63
N LEU A 416 4.52 -21.15 -4.71
CA LEU A 416 5.09 -21.54 -6.01
C LEU A 416 6.63 -21.54 -6.03
N ALA A 417 7.31 -20.92 -5.06
CA ALA A 417 8.75 -20.69 -5.09
C ALA A 417 9.55 -21.99 -5.16
N ALA A 418 9.24 -22.95 -4.28
CA ALA A 418 9.97 -24.21 -4.19
C ALA A 418 9.87 -25.02 -5.50
N ALA A 419 8.65 -25.16 -6.04
CA ALA A 419 8.42 -25.85 -7.31
C ALA A 419 9.06 -25.13 -8.51
N SER A 420 9.25 -23.81 -8.40
CA SER A 420 9.82 -22.94 -9.45
C SER A 420 11.34 -22.69 -9.28
N GLY A 421 11.97 -23.25 -8.24
CA GLY A 421 13.38 -22.99 -7.93
C GLY A 421 13.70 -21.52 -7.62
N LEU A 422 12.73 -20.72 -7.17
CA LEU A 422 12.92 -19.30 -6.85
C LEU A 422 13.38 -19.10 -5.41
N GLU A 423 14.26 -18.13 -5.19
CA GLU A 423 14.81 -17.83 -3.87
C GLU A 423 13.81 -17.05 -3.02
N VAL A 424 13.60 -17.49 -1.78
CA VAL A 424 12.79 -16.82 -0.76
C VAL A 424 13.70 -16.28 0.34
N ASP A 425 13.34 -15.16 0.94
CA ASP A 425 14.04 -14.59 2.08
C ASP A 425 13.69 -15.33 3.37
N ASP A 426 14.63 -16.12 3.90
CA ASP A 426 14.42 -16.92 5.11
C ASP A 426 14.09 -16.09 6.36
N ARG A 427 14.52 -14.82 6.40
CA ARG A 427 14.34 -13.94 7.56
C ARG A 427 13.07 -13.12 7.46
N LEU A 428 12.84 -12.50 6.31
CA LEU A 428 11.78 -11.51 6.10
C LEU A 428 10.55 -12.09 5.38
N GLY A 429 10.70 -13.26 4.77
CA GLY A 429 9.78 -13.84 3.80
C GLY A 429 9.77 -13.12 2.46
N GLY A 430 9.14 -13.73 1.47
CA GLY A 430 8.94 -13.15 0.14
C GLY A 430 10.06 -13.52 -0.83
N PHE A 431 9.77 -13.42 -2.12
CA PHE A 431 10.74 -13.73 -3.18
C PHE A 431 11.85 -12.70 -3.19
N LYS A 432 13.09 -13.16 -3.28
CA LYS A 432 14.21 -12.25 -3.48
C LYS A 432 14.29 -11.83 -4.95
N ALA A 433 14.27 -10.52 -5.18
CA ALA A 433 14.59 -9.92 -6.48
C ALA A 433 15.84 -9.01 -6.43
N ASN A 434 16.40 -8.71 -7.60
CA ASN A 434 17.47 -7.73 -7.75
C ASN A 434 16.94 -6.28 -7.71
N ALA A 435 17.79 -5.30 -8.01
CA ALA A 435 17.41 -3.88 -7.99
C ALA A 435 16.35 -3.52 -9.04
N GLU A 436 16.26 -4.25 -10.15
CA GLU A 436 15.28 -4.07 -11.22
C GLU A 436 14.00 -4.89 -11.00
N LEU A 437 13.86 -5.49 -9.81
CA LEU A 437 12.75 -6.35 -9.40
C LEU A 437 12.70 -7.73 -10.08
N GLU A 438 13.81 -8.17 -10.69
CA GLU A 438 13.91 -9.49 -11.33
C GLU A 438 14.27 -10.58 -10.30
N ALA A 439 13.51 -11.68 -10.30
CA ALA A 439 13.88 -12.94 -9.68
C ALA A 439 14.58 -13.89 -10.68
N ARG A 440 14.28 -13.74 -11.98
CA ARG A 440 14.95 -14.34 -13.14
C ARG A 440 14.93 -13.35 -14.31
N THR A 441 15.65 -13.65 -15.38
CA THR A 441 15.78 -12.78 -16.58
C THR A 441 14.44 -12.39 -17.22
N ASN A 442 13.40 -13.22 -17.06
CA ASN A 442 12.05 -13.01 -17.59
C ASN A 442 10.95 -13.09 -16.51
N VAL A 443 11.33 -13.08 -15.22
CA VAL A 443 10.39 -13.15 -14.08
C VAL A 443 10.68 -12.03 -13.09
N TRP A 444 9.70 -11.15 -12.91
CA TRP A 444 9.71 -10.06 -11.93
C TRP A 444 8.86 -10.38 -10.72
N VAL A 445 9.06 -9.66 -9.61
CA VAL A 445 8.22 -9.75 -8.41
C VAL A 445 7.83 -8.34 -7.94
N ALA A 446 6.58 -8.15 -7.52
CA ALA A 446 6.09 -6.86 -7.01
C ALA A 446 5.10 -7.02 -5.83
N GLY A 447 4.85 -5.92 -5.12
CA GLY A 447 3.91 -5.85 -3.99
C GLY A 447 4.36 -6.65 -2.76
N ASP A 448 3.41 -7.11 -1.94
CA ASP A 448 3.71 -7.71 -0.63
C ASP A 448 4.58 -8.98 -0.69
N ALA A 449 4.60 -9.67 -1.85
CA ALA A 449 5.37 -10.88 -2.06
C ALA A 449 6.87 -10.63 -2.28
N LEU A 450 7.27 -9.37 -2.52
CA LEU A 450 8.63 -8.98 -2.86
C LEU A 450 9.47 -8.71 -1.59
N SER A 451 10.54 -9.48 -1.40
CA SER A 451 11.70 -9.03 -0.62
C SER A 451 12.59 -8.23 -1.57
N PHE A 452 12.75 -6.92 -1.35
CA PHE A 452 13.56 -6.03 -2.19
C PHE A 452 14.74 -5.44 -1.41
N TYR A 453 15.68 -4.84 -2.14
CA TYR A 453 16.76 -4.07 -1.53
C TYR A 453 16.41 -2.58 -1.50
N ASP A 454 16.05 -2.08 -0.32
CA ASP A 454 15.87 -0.66 -0.07
C ASP A 454 17.24 0.03 -0.02
N THR A 455 17.35 1.14 -0.75
CA THR A 455 18.63 1.86 -0.90
C THR A 455 19.17 2.42 0.41
N LYS A 456 18.33 2.59 1.43
CA LYS A 456 18.68 3.13 2.75
C LYS A 456 18.68 2.06 3.83
N LEU A 457 17.72 1.15 3.78
CA LEU A 457 17.48 0.18 4.86
C LEU A 457 17.98 -1.24 4.53
N GLY A 458 18.51 -1.46 3.33
CA GLY A 458 18.94 -2.77 2.87
C GLY A 458 17.75 -3.67 2.58
N ARG A 459 17.91 -4.98 2.76
CA ARG A 459 16.86 -5.95 2.42
C ARG A 459 15.62 -5.77 3.31
N ARG A 460 14.44 -5.56 2.71
CA ARG A 460 13.15 -5.46 3.41
C ARG A 460 11.98 -5.98 2.57
N ARG A 461 10.85 -6.14 3.23
CA ARG A 461 9.52 -6.39 2.66
C ARG A 461 8.52 -5.44 3.34
N VAL A 462 7.51 -4.98 2.61
CA VAL A 462 6.48 -4.07 3.15
C VAL A 462 5.09 -4.47 2.67
N GLU A 463 4.07 -4.04 3.41
CA GLU A 463 2.66 -4.32 3.15
C GLU A 463 1.93 -2.99 2.87
N HIS A 464 2.43 -2.26 1.87
CA HIS A 464 1.97 -0.91 1.54
C HIS A 464 1.32 -0.87 0.16
N HIS A 465 0.14 -0.24 0.06
CA HIS A 465 -0.49 -0.01 -1.24
C HIS A 465 0.38 0.82 -2.18
N ASP A 466 1.04 1.88 -1.68
CA ASP A 466 2.01 2.68 -2.45
C ASP A 466 3.16 1.80 -3.01
N HIS A 467 3.71 0.88 -2.21
CA HIS A 467 4.71 -0.07 -2.68
C HIS A 467 4.20 -0.93 -3.81
N ALA A 468 3.01 -1.53 -3.67
CA ALA A 468 2.41 -2.37 -4.69
C ALA A 468 2.18 -1.61 -6.00
N VAL A 469 1.68 -0.37 -5.94
CA VAL A 469 1.50 0.48 -7.13
C VAL A 469 2.84 0.78 -7.80
N VAL A 470 3.84 1.24 -7.05
CA VAL A 470 5.11 1.71 -7.64
C VAL A 470 5.97 0.54 -8.12
N THR A 471 6.02 -0.57 -7.39
CA THR A 471 6.75 -1.78 -7.84
C THR A 471 6.05 -2.47 -8.99
N GLY A 472 4.72 -2.55 -8.98
CA GLY A 472 3.96 -3.08 -10.10
C GLY A 472 4.23 -2.28 -11.38
N ARG A 473 4.11 -0.95 -11.31
CA ARG A 473 4.45 -0.06 -12.43
C ARG A 473 5.90 -0.26 -12.89
N LEU A 474 6.87 -0.26 -11.99
CA LEU A 474 8.28 -0.42 -12.33
C LEU A 474 8.57 -1.77 -12.97
N ALA A 475 7.98 -2.85 -12.46
CA ALA A 475 8.10 -4.18 -13.05
C ALA A 475 7.53 -4.17 -14.47
N GLY A 476 6.35 -3.58 -14.70
CA GLY A 476 5.79 -3.42 -16.04
C GLY A 476 6.69 -2.61 -16.98
N GLU A 477 7.28 -1.51 -16.52
CA GLU A 477 8.26 -0.72 -17.30
C GLU A 477 9.52 -1.54 -17.64
N ASN A 478 10.03 -2.33 -16.69
CA ASN A 478 11.21 -3.18 -16.90
C ASN A 478 10.90 -4.38 -17.82
N MET A 479 9.67 -4.91 -17.75
CA MET A 479 9.13 -5.85 -18.73
C MET A 479 9.04 -5.23 -20.13
N MET A 480 9.07 -3.90 -20.27
CA MET A 480 9.18 -3.20 -21.56
C MET A 480 10.61 -2.73 -21.90
N GLY A 481 11.62 -3.19 -21.14
CA GLY A 481 13.02 -2.93 -21.41
C GLY A 481 13.58 -1.64 -20.79
N ALA A 482 12.87 -1.02 -19.84
CA ALA A 482 13.36 0.22 -19.21
C ALA A 482 14.61 0.06 -18.33
N ARG A 483 14.82 -1.13 -17.74
CA ARG A 483 15.97 -1.49 -16.89
C ARG A 483 16.25 -0.47 -15.77
N LYS A 484 15.19 -0.07 -15.08
CA LYS A 484 15.23 0.95 -14.02
C LYS A 484 15.31 0.28 -12.64
N PRO A 485 16.20 0.74 -11.75
CA PRO A 485 16.26 0.25 -10.39
C PRO A 485 15.15 0.82 -9.51
N TYR A 486 14.68 0.04 -8.54
CA TYR A 486 13.73 0.48 -7.52
C TYR A 486 14.42 1.32 -6.44
N LYS A 487 14.16 2.64 -6.46
CA LYS A 487 14.72 3.63 -5.51
C LYS A 487 13.64 4.31 -4.65
N HIS A 488 12.38 3.93 -4.83
CA HIS A 488 11.25 4.58 -4.18
C HIS A 488 11.17 4.19 -2.70
N GLN A 489 11.11 5.17 -1.82
CA GLN A 489 10.84 4.97 -0.40
C GLN A 489 9.34 4.88 -0.20
N SER A 490 8.84 3.67 0.06
CA SER A 490 7.39 3.48 0.14
C SER A 490 6.81 4.10 1.42
N MET A 491 5.66 4.77 1.27
CA MET A 491 4.85 5.25 2.38
C MET A 491 3.71 4.28 2.71
N PHE A 492 3.21 4.38 3.94
CA PHE A 492 2.01 3.73 4.46
C PHE A 492 1.04 4.80 4.96
N TRP A 493 -0.26 4.50 4.95
CA TRP A 493 -1.26 5.32 5.63
C TRP A 493 -2.35 4.45 6.27
N SER A 494 -3.00 4.97 7.29
CA SER A 494 -4.14 4.35 7.97
C SER A 494 -5.07 5.42 8.52
N ASP A 495 -6.36 5.24 8.31
CA ASP A 495 -7.41 6.11 8.84
C ASP A 495 -8.17 5.35 9.92
N ILE A 496 -8.05 5.79 11.17
CA ILE A 496 -8.75 5.22 12.32
C ILE A 496 -10.06 5.99 12.49
N GLY A 497 -11.01 5.67 11.62
CA GLY A 497 -12.24 6.45 11.45
C GLY A 497 -12.01 7.76 10.67
N PRO A 498 -13.04 8.64 10.58
CA PRO A 498 -12.98 9.85 9.75
C PRO A 498 -12.05 10.96 10.28
N GLU A 499 -11.72 10.93 11.57
CA GLU A 499 -11.06 12.06 12.26
C GLU A 499 -9.56 11.87 12.45
N VAL A 500 -9.05 10.64 12.30
CA VAL A 500 -7.68 10.30 12.70
C VAL A 500 -6.98 9.61 11.54
N GLY A 501 -5.93 10.23 11.03
CA GLY A 501 -5.05 9.68 10.02
C GLY A 501 -3.62 9.54 10.52
N TYR A 502 -2.97 8.46 10.08
CA TYR A 502 -1.54 8.25 10.23
C TYR A 502 -0.91 8.08 8.85
N GLU A 503 0.24 8.71 8.61
CA GLU A 503 1.14 8.35 7.52
C GLU A 503 2.48 7.87 8.11
N ALA A 504 3.15 6.92 7.44
CA ALA A 504 4.43 6.41 7.90
C ALA A 504 5.39 6.16 6.73
N ILE A 505 6.68 6.34 6.99
CA ILE A 505 7.76 6.08 6.02
C ILE A 505 9.05 5.67 6.73
N GLY A 506 9.85 4.84 6.06
CA GLY A 506 11.15 4.38 6.57
C GLY A 506 11.03 3.20 7.53
N LEU A 507 11.94 3.13 8.51
CA LEU A 507 11.96 2.14 9.58
C LEU A 507 11.25 2.72 10.82
N VAL A 508 10.02 2.25 11.05
CA VAL A 508 9.15 2.71 12.13
C VAL A 508 8.91 1.55 13.09
N ASP A 509 9.72 1.50 14.15
CA ASP A 509 9.71 0.45 15.17
C ASP A 509 9.78 1.13 16.54
N SER A 510 8.84 0.82 17.43
CA SER A 510 8.74 1.46 18.74
C SER A 510 9.87 1.09 19.69
N GLU A 511 10.69 0.08 19.37
CA GLU A 511 11.91 -0.25 20.10
C GLU A 511 13.08 0.71 19.80
N LEU A 512 12.99 1.49 18.71
CA LEU A 512 13.99 2.50 18.39
C LEU A 512 13.85 3.74 19.30
N PRO A 513 14.96 4.48 19.55
CA PRO A 513 14.86 5.81 20.12
C PRO A 513 13.97 6.70 19.23
N THR A 514 12.96 7.33 19.84
CA THR A 514 12.03 8.23 19.14
C THR A 514 12.02 9.62 19.74
N VAL A 515 11.86 10.63 18.90
CA VAL A 515 11.53 12.00 19.31
C VAL A 515 10.17 12.36 18.73
N GLY A 516 9.17 12.58 19.58
CA GLY A 516 7.84 13.05 19.20
C GLY A 516 7.70 14.55 19.44
N VAL A 517 7.19 15.28 18.45
CA VAL A 517 6.83 16.69 18.57
C VAL A 517 5.36 16.83 18.23
N PHE A 518 4.58 17.28 19.20
CA PHE A 518 3.12 17.33 19.14
C PHE A 518 2.63 18.77 19.26
N ALA A 519 1.49 19.03 18.64
CA ALA A 519 0.81 20.32 18.69
C ALA A 519 -0.69 20.14 18.88
N LYS A 520 -1.32 21.21 19.35
CA LYS A 520 -2.77 21.34 19.37
C LYS A 520 -3.18 22.22 18.20
N GLU A 521 -4.07 21.72 17.36
CA GLU A 521 -4.68 22.50 16.30
C GLU A 521 -5.99 23.10 16.78
N THR A 522 -6.17 24.40 16.55
CA THR A 522 -7.41 25.15 16.88
C THR A 522 -8.51 24.98 15.84
N ASN A 523 -8.16 24.58 14.61
CA ASN A 523 -9.09 24.26 13.53
C ASN A 523 -8.83 22.83 13.04
N HIS A 524 -9.79 21.93 13.21
CA HIS A 524 -9.67 20.49 12.97
C HIS A 524 -9.14 20.11 11.57
N ALA A 525 -7.86 19.76 11.43
CA ALA A 525 -7.39 18.92 10.32
C ALA A 525 -7.70 17.45 10.67
N THR A 526 -8.67 16.88 9.95
CA THR A 526 -9.10 15.49 9.97
C THR A 526 -8.82 14.90 8.60
N ALA A 527 -8.90 13.57 8.44
CA ALA A 527 -8.85 12.94 7.11
C ALA A 527 -9.91 13.51 6.15
N ALA A 528 -10.97 14.14 6.67
CA ALA A 528 -12.04 14.78 5.90
C ALA A 528 -11.82 16.27 5.55
N THR A 529 -10.97 17.03 6.26
CA THR A 529 -10.88 18.51 6.13
C THR A 529 -9.70 19.02 5.31
N THR A 530 -9.18 18.26 4.33
CA THR A 530 -8.11 18.74 3.42
C THR A 530 -8.60 19.77 2.37
N VAL A 531 -9.62 20.58 2.69
CA VAL A 531 -10.09 21.73 1.91
C VAL A 531 -10.50 22.85 2.91
N GLN A 532 -9.77 23.97 2.85
CA GLN A 532 -9.99 25.30 3.48
C GLN A 532 -9.56 25.58 4.95
N ALA A 533 -8.44 26.32 5.04
CA ALA A 533 -8.12 27.58 5.76
C ALA A 533 -8.18 27.76 7.32
N THR A 534 -6.98 28.02 7.86
CA THR A 534 -6.46 29.11 8.75
C THR A 534 -7.05 29.47 10.12
N GLY A 535 -6.16 29.53 11.13
CA GLY A 535 -6.01 30.68 12.06
C GLY A 535 -6.08 30.41 13.58
N ALA A 536 -4.94 30.34 14.28
CA ALA A 536 -4.71 30.85 15.65
C ALA A 536 -3.22 30.80 16.06
N GLU A 537 -2.77 31.76 16.89
CA GLU A 537 -1.38 31.93 17.36
C GLU A 537 -0.95 30.94 18.46
N PRO A 538 0.33 30.49 18.50
CA PRO A 538 0.85 29.62 19.56
C PRO A 538 1.44 30.39 20.77
N LYS A 539 1.39 29.76 21.94
CA LYS A 539 2.10 30.20 23.15
C LYS A 539 3.40 29.40 23.29
N ASP A 540 4.50 30.10 23.61
CA ASP A 540 5.81 29.54 23.93
C ASP A 540 5.75 28.62 25.16
N GLU A 541 5.65 27.31 24.94
CA GLU A 541 5.94 26.29 25.96
C GLU A 541 7.22 25.53 25.59
N LEU A 542 8.14 25.42 26.55
CA LEU A 542 9.39 24.66 26.41
C LEU A 542 9.09 23.17 26.13
N PRO A 543 9.88 22.47 25.30
CA PRO A 543 9.69 21.06 25.02
C PRO A 543 9.72 20.22 26.30
N ARG A 544 8.63 19.51 26.58
CA ARG A 544 8.52 18.57 27.71
C ARG A 544 7.95 17.22 27.24
N PRO A 545 8.22 16.11 27.96
CA PRO A 545 7.55 14.85 27.70
C PRO A 545 6.02 15.03 27.77
N PRO A 546 5.25 14.40 26.86
CA PRO A 546 3.81 14.47 26.91
C PRO A 546 3.27 13.78 28.16
N GLU A 547 2.34 14.43 28.84
CA GLU A 547 1.64 13.95 30.02
C GLU A 547 0.24 13.44 29.66
N LYS A 548 -0.35 12.65 30.56
CA LYS A 548 -1.64 11.97 30.33
C LYS A 548 -2.81 12.92 30.05
N ASN A 549 -2.71 14.18 30.47
CA ASN A 549 -3.76 15.20 30.31
C ASN A 549 -3.52 16.13 29.11
N ASP A 550 -2.46 15.94 28.33
CA ASP A 550 -2.20 16.75 27.15
C ASP A 550 -3.21 16.44 26.04
N ASP A 551 -3.81 17.49 25.46
CA ASP A 551 -4.89 17.40 24.48
C ASP A 551 -4.42 17.63 23.04
N PHE A 552 -3.18 17.22 22.74
CA PHE A 552 -2.64 17.23 21.38
C PHE A 552 -3.53 16.43 20.42
N ASN A 553 -3.58 16.88 19.17
CA ASN A 553 -4.39 16.26 18.12
C ASN A 553 -3.65 16.07 16.79
N LYS A 554 -2.39 16.50 16.70
CA LYS A 554 -1.49 16.28 15.57
C LYS A 554 -0.03 16.22 16.03
N GLY A 555 0.83 15.63 15.21
CA GLY A 555 2.27 15.64 15.46
C GLY A 555 3.10 14.83 14.49
N VAL A 556 4.41 14.87 14.72
CA VAL A 556 5.42 14.09 14.01
C VAL A 556 6.25 13.30 15.01
N VAL A 557 6.54 12.05 14.67
CA VAL A 557 7.45 11.18 15.43
C VAL A 557 8.61 10.79 14.53
N PHE A 558 9.82 11.12 14.96
CA PHE A 558 11.07 10.75 14.32
C PHE A 558 11.65 9.50 14.99
N TYR A 559 11.98 8.49 14.19
CA TYR A 559 12.64 7.25 14.62
C TYR A 559 14.12 7.34 14.30
N LEU A 560 14.94 7.13 15.31
CA LEU A 560 16.37 7.36 15.25
C LEU A 560 17.13 6.05 15.32
N ARG A 561 18.24 5.99 14.60
CA ARG A 561 19.26 4.95 14.82
C ARG A 561 20.13 5.33 16.02
N GLU A 562 20.94 4.39 16.53
CA GLU A 562 21.90 4.63 17.62
C GLU A 562 22.86 5.80 17.35
N ASP A 563 23.17 6.05 16.08
CA ASP A 563 23.97 7.19 15.66
C ASP A 563 23.16 8.49 15.52
N GLY A 564 21.91 8.56 15.98
CA GLY A 564 21.06 9.75 15.94
C GLY A 564 20.52 10.14 14.56
N ALA A 565 20.78 9.37 13.51
CA ALA A 565 20.22 9.63 12.19
C ALA A 565 18.74 9.25 12.13
N VAL A 566 17.93 10.07 11.44
CA VAL A 566 16.50 9.77 11.21
C VAL A 566 16.35 8.67 10.18
N VAL A 567 15.75 7.55 10.58
CA VAL A 567 15.53 6.36 9.74
C VAL A 567 14.06 6.08 9.44
N GLY A 568 13.15 6.70 10.17
CA GLY A 568 11.72 6.60 9.95
C GLY A 568 10.96 7.79 10.52
N ILE A 569 9.77 8.03 9.97
CA ILE A 569 8.88 9.12 10.38
C ILE A 569 7.45 8.60 10.40
N VAL A 570 6.73 8.91 11.48
CA VAL A 570 5.26 8.79 11.54
C VAL A 570 4.67 10.19 11.64
N LEU A 571 3.68 10.47 10.80
CA LEU A 571 2.86 11.67 10.81
C LEU A 571 1.49 11.30 11.37
N TRP A 572 1.04 12.03 12.37
CA TRP A 572 -0.28 11.87 12.98
C TRP A 572 -1.09 13.14 12.73
N ASN A 573 -2.18 13.02 11.96
CA ASN A 573 -2.98 14.14 11.47
C ASN A 573 -2.17 15.25 10.78
N VAL A 574 -1.06 14.88 10.16
CA VAL A 574 -0.26 15.75 9.29
C VAL A 574 -0.24 15.12 7.91
N PHE A 575 -0.83 15.80 6.94
CA PHE A 575 -1.00 15.32 5.57
C PHE A 575 -0.22 16.20 4.60
N ASN A 576 0.03 15.72 3.38
CA ASN A 576 0.75 16.45 2.32
C ASN A 576 2.20 16.84 2.67
N ARG A 577 2.79 16.25 3.73
CA ARG A 577 4.18 16.47 4.15
C ARG A 577 5.09 15.26 3.90
N MET A 578 4.58 14.20 3.27
CA MET A 578 5.38 13.04 2.88
C MET A 578 6.61 13.35 2.01
N PRO A 579 6.60 14.33 1.06
CA PRO A 579 7.80 14.73 0.34
C PRO A 579 8.92 15.27 1.26
N VAL A 580 8.54 15.99 2.32
CA VAL A 580 9.48 16.48 3.34
C VAL A 580 10.08 15.31 4.11
N ALA A 581 9.23 14.36 4.55
CA ALA A 581 9.69 13.17 5.26
C ALA A 581 10.67 12.32 4.42
N ARG A 582 10.38 12.13 3.12
CA ARG A 582 11.30 11.47 2.16
C ARG A 582 12.65 12.16 2.08
N ARG A 583 12.66 13.50 2.00
CA ARG A 583 13.90 14.28 1.95
C ARG A 583 14.76 14.04 3.21
N ILE A 584 14.16 14.15 4.39
CA ILE A 584 14.85 13.97 5.68
C ILE A 584 15.48 12.58 5.79
N ILE A 585 14.73 11.51 5.48
CA ILE A 585 15.27 10.14 5.54
C ILE A 585 16.40 9.95 4.50
N ASN A 586 16.29 10.59 3.33
CA ASN A 586 17.32 10.51 2.28
C ASN A 586 18.61 11.23 2.65
N GLU A 587 18.54 12.33 3.39
CA GLU A 587 19.71 13.02 3.93
C GLU A 587 20.47 12.13 4.93
N SER A 588 19.73 11.31 5.70
CA SER A 588 20.30 10.37 6.69
C SER A 588 21.25 11.09 7.68
N MET A 589 20.88 12.33 8.05
CA MET A 589 21.67 13.21 8.91
C MET A 589 21.19 13.19 10.37
N ARG A 590 22.06 13.65 11.28
CA ARG A 590 21.71 14.00 12.66
C ARG A 590 21.14 15.41 12.70
N TYR A 591 20.12 15.62 13.51
CA TYR A 591 19.56 16.94 13.75
C TYR A 591 19.81 17.34 15.21
N PRO A 592 20.31 18.56 15.47
CA PRO A 592 20.59 19.03 16.84
C PRO A 592 19.30 19.40 17.58
N ASP A 593 18.26 19.82 16.85
CA ASP A 593 16.99 20.29 17.39
C ASP A 593 15.82 19.73 16.55
N PHE A 594 15.00 18.89 17.18
CA PHE A 594 13.83 18.30 16.53
C PHE A 594 12.60 19.21 16.57
N GLY A 595 12.57 20.23 17.44
CA GLY A 595 11.54 21.26 17.42
C GLY A 595 11.60 22.10 16.15
N GLU A 596 12.80 22.55 15.77
CA GLU A 596 13.03 23.26 14.50
C GLU A 596 12.74 22.37 13.29
N LEU A 597 13.12 21.08 13.35
CA LEU A 597 12.82 20.14 12.28
C LEU A 597 11.30 19.92 12.11
N ALA A 598 10.55 19.90 13.21
CA ALA A 598 9.11 19.71 13.21
C ALA A 598 8.34 20.87 12.58
N LYS A 599 8.89 22.09 12.54
CA LYS A 599 8.29 23.23 11.81
C LYS A 599 8.07 22.94 10.32
N LEU A 600 8.92 22.09 9.71
CA LEU A 600 8.73 21.65 8.32
C LEU A 600 7.46 20.80 8.09
N PHE A 601 6.83 20.37 9.17
CA PHE A 601 5.58 19.59 9.20
C PHE A 601 4.39 20.41 9.71
N ASP A 602 4.53 21.74 9.78
CA ASP A 602 3.54 22.65 10.37
C ASP A 602 3.16 22.29 11.81
N ILE A 603 4.12 21.76 12.56
CA ILE A 603 4.04 21.55 14.00
C ILE A 603 4.65 22.81 14.62
N HIS A 604 3.79 23.71 15.10
CA HIS A 604 4.15 25.05 15.61
C HIS A 604 4.77 25.99 14.58
N ALA A 605 4.40 25.86 13.30
CA ALA A 605 4.70 26.91 12.34
C ALA A 605 3.89 28.16 12.71
N GLU A 606 4.56 29.12 13.36
CA GLU A 606 4.19 30.52 13.25
C GLU A 606 4.15 30.90 11.76
N GLU A 607 3.15 31.67 11.38
CA GLU A 607 3.13 32.42 10.11
C GLU A 607 4.26 33.45 10.08
#